data_AF-A0AAW5KJV0-F1
#
_entry.id   AF-A0AAW5KJV0-F1
#
_cell.length_a   1.000
_cell.length_b   1.000
_cell.length_c   1.000
_cell.angle_alpha   90.00
_cell.angle_beta   90.00
_cell.angle_gamma   90.00
#
_symmetry.space_group_name_H-M   'P 1'
#
loop_
_entity.id
_entity.type
_entity.pdbx_description
1 polymer ?
#
loop_
_entity_poly.entity_id
_entity_poly.type
_entity_poly.pdbx_seq_one_letter_code
_entity_poly.pdbx_strand_id
1 'polypeptide(L)'
;MNNMTQIFDISEVENGLSLFKEDKPFSDEKELKVYYISDMHLEHHFNYEISIQKQINKIVKDLFSDDFKSDLSMNNLVVLFNGDIADNAEFVSLFFNQFILRWNYVLYKRYKVNQSKILPDEEVKAYEKIRDQQIDRLNKIGKLYKKKNLCEKLLSLDISDLDKSIKKMKLPEYVINIIEKITKCDYEIRFINDYIIPYVEKREKFTFIKTKLPIFVTLGNHEISNFDTLSQAYNYYKSLYDSLGIKLLHNNSYENDDYIIFGGIGFAKYNERYNADSLCGPRLFSRKEEIKESDLFFKEYKNRLDNAINQKKKLIVVSHYPVRDWSLNYVTDLHCSYFTGHTHQNQNLLQKNIYADNQIGYYNNCFKMKSVNLGVASNPFFDYKDGYHIITTEDYAKFYNYSKERIQGTRLIENQIKNYGEKFYMIKHKGKYVFFLISHINTKICIGGKIKTISNCSDIEHFDKIFDKMVNKYIELFAPYWKYINQMASEVKSLGYCGDVHGCIVDLDFCNHIMINPLDQKVTFYNSPTMGFVKIFDNLENLITYMNNGYILDIEKKKMLELKNNNAIISKTSQEISQEVGELIKIDIKNSVYSISNYMRQIQRLFDSNILRDWNEDIISIQKKVSGT
;
A
#
# COMPACT_ATOMS: atom_id res chain seq x y z
N MET A 1 -29.01 -12.61 22.96
CA MET A 1 -27.91 -13.34 23.65
C MET A 1 -28.34 -14.63 24.37
N ASN A 2 -29.64 -14.91 24.62
CA ASN A 2 -30.09 -16.05 25.43
C ASN A 2 -29.87 -17.46 24.84
N ASN A 3 -29.57 -17.61 23.54
CA ASN A 3 -29.30 -18.93 22.93
C ASN A 3 -27.81 -19.31 22.89
N MET A 4 -26.89 -18.42 23.29
CA MET A 4 -25.44 -18.71 23.24
C MET A 4 -24.93 -19.59 24.40
N THR A 5 -25.72 -19.76 25.46
CA THR A 5 -25.31 -20.49 26.67
C THR A 5 -25.49 -22.00 26.61
N GLN A 6 -26.19 -22.55 25.60
CA GLN A 6 -26.47 -23.99 25.54
C GLN A 6 -25.42 -24.83 24.79
N ILE A 7 -24.41 -24.22 24.15
CA ILE A 7 -23.51 -24.97 23.25
C ILE A 7 -22.04 -24.99 23.72
N PHE A 8 -21.61 -24.14 24.65
CA PHE A 8 -20.18 -24.03 24.96
C PHE A 8 -19.86 -23.91 26.45
N ASP A 9 -19.04 -24.84 26.93
CA ASP A 9 -18.43 -24.84 28.25
C ASP A 9 -17.39 -23.71 28.34
N ILE A 10 -17.50 -22.88 29.38
CA ILE A 10 -16.65 -21.69 29.60
C ILE A 10 -15.24 -22.11 30.04
N SER A 11 -15.07 -23.31 30.57
CA SER A 11 -13.77 -23.85 30.96
C SER A 11 -12.84 -24.10 29.74
N GLU A 12 -13.40 -24.37 28.56
CA GLU A 12 -12.64 -24.41 27.30
C GLU A 12 -12.23 -23.01 26.83
N VAL A 13 -13.01 -21.99 27.17
CA VAL A 13 -12.78 -20.60 26.76
C VAL A 13 -11.59 -20.01 27.53
N GLU A 14 -11.47 -20.25 28.83
CA GLU A 14 -10.30 -19.83 29.62
C GLU A 14 -9.00 -20.52 29.16
N ASN A 15 -9.06 -21.80 28.80
CA ASN A 15 -7.90 -22.53 28.28
C ASN A 15 -7.53 -22.14 26.83
N GLY A 16 -8.51 -21.74 26.01
CA GLY A 16 -8.32 -21.27 24.64
C GLY A 16 -7.92 -19.79 24.50
N LEU A 17 -8.08 -18.97 25.55
CA LEU A 17 -7.73 -17.55 25.56
C LEU A 17 -6.24 -17.25 25.83
N SER A 18 -5.41 -18.28 25.98
CA SER A 18 -3.94 -18.15 26.17
C SER A 18 -3.17 -17.77 24.89
N LEU A 19 -3.85 -17.35 23.82
CA LEU A 19 -3.31 -17.34 22.46
C LEU A 19 -2.34 -16.21 22.10
N PHE A 20 -2.10 -15.25 22.97
CA PHE A 20 -0.96 -14.34 22.82
C PHE A 20 -0.04 -14.49 24.01
N LYS A 21 0.90 -15.43 23.91
CA LYS A 21 2.12 -15.35 24.69
C LYS A 21 2.84 -14.09 24.23
N GLU A 22 3.28 -13.26 25.17
CA GLU A 22 4.28 -12.24 24.85
C GLU A 22 5.52 -13.00 24.39
N ASP A 23 5.69 -13.11 23.07
CA ASP A 23 6.88 -13.72 22.52
C ASP A 23 8.07 -12.85 22.95
N LYS A 24 9.07 -13.49 23.54
CA LYS A 24 10.36 -12.83 23.77
C LYS A 24 10.82 -12.26 22.43
N PRO A 25 11.33 -11.02 22.38
CA PRO A 25 11.88 -10.49 21.15
C PRO A 25 12.94 -11.47 20.66
N PHE A 26 12.76 -12.01 19.46
CA PHE A 26 13.82 -12.72 18.75
C PHE A 26 14.88 -11.66 18.39
N SER A 27 15.80 -11.40 19.31
CA SER A 27 16.99 -10.60 19.04
C SER A 27 17.93 -11.46 18.20
N ASP A 28 18.05 -11.11 16.92
CA ASP A 28 19.23 -11.29 16.05
C ASP A 28 18.94 -10.90 14.58
N GLU A 29 17.69 -10.61 14.19
CA GLU A 29 17.41 -10.10 12.84
C GLU A 29 17.85 -8.63 12.69
N LYS A 30 18.74 -8.36 11.73
CA LYS A 30 19.10 -6.99 11.33
C LYS A 30 17.86 -6.28 10.76
N GLU A 31 17.56 -5.11 11.30
CA GLU A 31 16.48 -4.26 10.81
C GLU A 31 16.77 -3.77 9.38
N LEU A 32 15.84 -4.00 8.46
CA LEU A 32 15.94 -3.60 7.06
C LEU A 32 15.06 -2.37 6.82
N LYS A 33 15.67 -1.24 6.45
CA LYS A 33 14.95 0.00 6.20
C LYS A 33 14.47 0.04 4.75
N VAL A 34 13.17 0.12 4.54
CA VAL A 34 12.57 0.22 3.20
C VAL A 34 11.87 1.57 3.05
N TYR A 35 12.29 2.37 2.08
CA TYR A 35 11.56 3.54 1.61
C TYR A 35 10.77 3.18 0.35
N TYR A 36 9.53 3.63 0.23
CA TYR A 36 8.67 3.27 -0.89
C TYR A 36 7.69 4.39 -1.27
N ILE A 37 7.33 4.41 -2.55
CA ILE A 37 6.31 5.29 -3.16
C ILE A 37 5.75 4.64 -4.43
N SER A 38 4.51 4.96 -4.79
CA SER A 38 3.89 4.51 -6.04
C SER A 38 2.85 5.50 -6.55
N ASP A 39 2.38 5.28 -7.78
CA ASP A 39 1.23 5.98 -8.37
C ASP A 39 1.40 7.50 -8.34
N MET A 40 2.58 7.97 -8.77
CA MET A 40 2.92 9.40 -8.74
C MET A 40 2.21 10.19 -9.83
N HIS A 41 1.92 9.57 -10.99
CA HIS A 41 1.14 10.17 -12.08
C HIS A 41 1.54 11.61 -12.41
N LEU A 42 2.83 11.86 -12.60
CA LEU A 42 3.42 13.19 -12.61
C LEU A 42 2.69 14.21 -13.51
N GLU A 43 2.17 13.77 -14.65
CA GLU A 43 1.40 14.57 -15.61
C GLU A 43 0.18 15.25 -15.00
N HIS A 44 -0.47 14.60 -14.03
CA HIS A 44 -1.67 15.11 -13.36
C HIS A 44 -1.33 16.23 -12.36
N HIS A 45 -0.07 16.33 -11.95
CA HIS A 45 0.39 17.32 -10.97
C HIS A 45 1.10 18.51 -11.62
N PHE A 46 1.40 18.44 -12.92
CA PHE A 46 2.08 19.52 -13.62
C PHE A 46 1.15 20.68 -13.94
N ASN A 47 1.55 21.88 -13.52
CA ASN A 47 1.09 23.11 -14.13
C ASN A 47 1.93 23.39 -15.39
N TYR A 48 1.33 23.23 -16.57
CA TYR A 48 1.99 23.41 -17.87
C TYR A 48 2.37 24.87 -18.22
N GLU A 49 1.97 25.84 -17.38
CA GLU A 49 2.47 27.23 -17.43
C GLU A 49 3.88 27.35 -16.84
N ILE A 50 4.24 26.43 -15.93
CA ILE A 50 5.54 26.37 -15.27
C ILE A 50 6.43 25.35 -15.99
N SER A 51 7.74 25.59 -16.01
CA SER A 51 8.71 24.61 -16.53
C SER A 51 8.56 23.25 -15.82
N ILE A 52 8.33 22.19 -16.59
CA ILE A 52 8.21 20.80 -16.10
C ILE A 52 9.47 20.42 -15.30
N GLN A 53 10.65 20.81 -15.77
CA GLN A 53 11.92 20.55 -15.07
C GLN A 53 11.95 21.16 -13.67
N LYS A 54 11.43 22.39 -13.49
CA LYS A 54 11.37 23.02 -12.16
C LYS A 54 10.43 22.27 -11.23
N GLN A 55 9.33 21.75 -11.76
CA GLN A 55 8.35 20.97 -11.00
C GLN A 55 8.91 19.62 -10.60
N ILE A 56 9.55 18.89 -11.53
CA ILE A 56 10.27 17.64 -11.23
C ILE A 56 11.35 17.88 -10.16
N ASN A 57 12.15 18.96 -10.28
CA ASN A 57 13.16 19.29 -9.29
C ASN A 57 12.56 19.51 -7.89
N LYS A 58 11.39 20.16 -7.82
CA LYS A 58 10.67 20.36 -6.56
C LYS A 58 10.17 19.03 -6.00
N ILE A 59 9.50 18.22 -6.81
CA ILE A 59 8.98 16.90 -6.42
C ILE A 59 10.13 16.03 -5.89
N VAL A 60 11.22 15.90 -6.64
CA VAL A 60 12.41 15.15 -6.23
C VAL A 60 13.00 15.74 -4.94
N LYS A 61 13.06 17.06 -4.78
CA LYS A 61 13.54 17.67 -3.53
C LYS A 61 12.68 17.26 -2.33
N ASP A 62 11.36 17.23 -2.51
CA ASP A 62 10.38 16.93 -1.45
C ASP A 62 10.42 15.44 -1.05
N LEU A 63 10.79 14.53 -1.97
CA LEU A 63 11.03 13.10 -1.68
C LEU A 63 12.20 12.89 -0.69
N PHE A 64 13.21 13.76 -0.72
CA PHE A 64 14.37 13.70 0.19
C PHE A 64 14.08 14.41 1.51
N SER A 65 13.25 13.77 2.36
CA SER A 65 13.05 14.17 3.76
C SER A 65 14.36 14.12 4.55
N ASP A 66 14.41 14.76 5.72
CA ASP A 66 15.65 14.75 6.52
C ASP A 66 15.98 13.34 7.03
N ASP A 67 14.98 12.55 7.40
CA ASP A 67 15.15 11.13 7.73
C ASP A 67 15.69 10.34 6.53
N PHE A 68 15.11 10.51 5.34
CA PHE A 68 15.58 9.79 4.16
C PHE A 68 17.01 10.18 3.80
N LYS A 69 17.34 11.47 3.88
CA LYS A 69 18.73 11.94 3.73
C LYS A 69 19.63 11.30 4.77
N SER A 70 19.19 11.19 6.02
CA SER A 70 19.92 10.57 7.14
C SER A 70 20.30 9.12 6.81
N ASP A 71 19.35 8.38 6.24
CA ASP A 71 19.44 6.93 6.08
C ASP A 71 20.18 6.51 4.80
N LEU A 72 20.51 7.41 3.86
CA LEU A 72 21.22 7.10 2.60
C LEU A 72 22.57 6.37 2.77
N SER A 73 23.17 6.42 3.96
CA SER A 73 24.44 5.76 4.29
C SER A 73 24.25 4.41 5.00
N MET A 74 23.02 3.99 5.26
CA MET A 74 22.74 2.68 5.87
C MET A 74 23.06 1.57 4.86
N ASN A 75 23.78 0.55 5.33
CA ASN A 75 24.06 -0.63 4.51
C ASN A 75 22.80 -1.45 4.19
N ASN A 76 21.79 -1.38 5.06
CA ASN A 76 20.52 -2.11 4.97
C ASN A 76 19.36 -1.19 4.56
N LEU A 77 19.58 -0.42 3.50
CA LEU A 77 18.57 0.45 2.90
C LEU A 77 18.03 -0.19 1.62
N VAL A 78 16.72 -0.08 1.40
CA VAL A 78 16.04 -0.40 0.15
C VAL A 78 15.14 0.78 -0.23
N VAL A 79 15.12 1.16 -1.50
CA VAL A 79 14.28 2.22 -2.04
C VAL A 79 13.44 1.66 -3.18
N LEU A 80 12.13 1.68 -3.04
CA LEU A 80 11.17 1.09 -3.97
C LEU A 80 10.35 2.19 -4.67
N PHE A 81 10.29 2.10 -5.99
CA PHE A 81 9.29 2.79 -6.80
C PHE A 81 8.37 1.75 -7.42
N ASN A 82 7.10 1.75 -7.03
CA ASN A 82 6.17 0.67 -7.36
C ASN A 82 5.18 1.05 -8.48
N GLY A 83 5.75 1.44 -9.63
CA GLY A 83 5.01 1.73 -10.85
C GLY A 83 4.21 3.04 -10.84
N ASP A 84 3.72 3.38 -12.03
CA ASP A 84 2.88 4.54 -12.34
C ASP A 84 3.54 5.86 -11.91
N ILE A 85 4.82 6.01 -12.28
CA ILE A 85 5.52 7.29 -12.13
C ILE A 85 4.91 8.34 -13.06
N ALA A 86 4.75 7.98 -14.32
CA ALA A 86 4.21 8.83 -15.38
C ALA A 86 3.79 7.96 -16.57
N ASP A 87 2.82 8.41 -17.35
CA ASP A 87 2.44 7.78 -18.61
C ASP A 87 3.58 7.94 -19.63
N ASN A 88 4.16 9.15 -19.69
CA ASN A 88 5.16 9.55 -20.65
C ASN A 88 6.57 9.09 -20.22
N ALA A 89 7.17 8.22 -21.03
CA ALA A 89 8.50 7.68 -20.84
C ALA A 89 9.62 8.75 -20.75
N GLU A 90 9.45 9.93 -21.37
CA GLU A 90 10.37 11.06 -21.24
C GLU A 90 10.28 11.69 -19.84
N PHE A 91 9.08 11.80 -19.25
CA PHE A 91 8.91 12.30 -17.89
C PHE A 91 9.47 11.33 -16.85
N VAL A 92 9.29 10.02 -17.04
CA VAL A 92 9.95 8.99 -16.21
C VAL A 92 11.47 9.15 -16.27
N SER A 93 12.03 9.29 -17.47
CA SER A 93 13.47 9.52 -17.67
C SER A 93 13.96 10.78 -16.96
N LEU A 94 13.27 11.92 -17.15
CA LEU A 94 13.63 13.18 -16.49
C LEU A 94 13.56 13.05 -14.97
N PHE A 95 12.51 12.40 -14.44
CA PHE A 95 12.35 12.18 -13.01
C PHE A 95 13.51 11.38 -12.41
N PHE A 96 13.84 10.22 -12.96
CA PHE A 96 14.90 9.38 -12.39
C PHE A 96 16.30 9.97 -12.57
N ASN A 97 16.57 10.66 -13.68
CA ASN A 97 17.82 11.41 -13.83
C ASN A 97 17.98 12.47 -12.73
N GLN A 98 16.91 13.22 -12.43
CA GLN A 98 16.94 14.20 -11.34
C GLN A 98 17.03 13.54 -9.96
N PHE A 99 16.35 12.41 -9.75
CA PHE A 99 16.43 11.65 -8.50
C PHE A 99 17.86 11.21 -8.21
N ILE A 100 18.55 10.62 -9.20
CA ILE A 100 19.96 10.21 -9.07
C ILE A 100 20.89 11.41 -8.88
N LEU A 101 20.67 12.51 -9.60
CA LEU A 101 21.45 13.73 -9.40
C LEU A 101 21.31 14.24 -7.96
N ARG A 102 20.09 14.23 -7.42
CA ARG A 102 19.81 14.63 -6.05
C ARG A 102 20.43 13.67 -5.03
N TRP A 103 20.34 12.37 -5.27
CA TRP A 103 20.99 11.34 -4.46
C TRP A 103 22.49 11.59 -4.33
N ASN A 104 23.17 11.73 -5.47
CA ASN A 104 24.61 12.00 -5.52
C ASN A 104 24.97 13.32 -4.84
N TYR A 105 24.14 14.36 -5.00
CA TYR A 105 24.33 15.63 -4.31
C TYR A 105 24.25 15.51 -2.78
N VAL A 106 23.33 14.69 -2.25
CA VAL A 106 23.22 14.48 -0.80
C VAL A 106 24.43 13.70 -0.28
N LEU A 107 24.85 12.64 -0.97
CA LEU A 107 26.07 11.90 -0.62
C LEU A 107 27.31 12.80 -0.67
N TYR A 108 27.44 13.62 -1.72
CA TYR A 108 28.52 14.58 -1.84
C TYR A 108 28.51 15.61 -0.71
N LYS A 109 27.35 16.17 -0.34
CA LYS A 109 27.26 17.10 0.80
C LYS A 109 27.76 16.48 2.09
N ARG A 110 27.40 15.22 2.35
CA ARG A 110 27.88 14.47 3.52
C ARG A 110 29.38 14.26 3.47
N TYR A 111 29.89 13.84 2.31
CA TYR A 111 31.32 13.71 2.08
C TYR A 111 32.03 15.04 2.31
N LYS A 112 31.54 16.17 1.78
CA LYS A 112 32.10 17.51 2.00
C LYS A 112 32.08 17.92 3.47
N VAL A 113 31.01 17.62 4.23
CA VAL A 113 30.99 17.86 5.69
C VAL A 113 32.05 17.02 6.39
N ASN A 114 32.18 15.74 6.04
CA ASN A 114 33.23 14.86 6.59
C ASN A 114 34.64 15.31 6.18
N GLN A 115 34.79 15.83 4.96
CA GLN A 115 36.02 16.36 4.41
C GLN A 115 36.30 17.79 4.80
N SER A 116 35.37 18.59 5.32
CA SER A 116 35.62 19.99 5.74
C SER A 116 36.62 20.14 6.90
N LYS A 117 37.25 19.04 7.31
CA LYS A 117 38.55 19.00 8.00
C LYS A 117 39.78 19.15 7.06
N ILE A 118 39.60 19.26 5.73
CA ILE A 118 40.58 19.35 4.63
C ILE A 118 39.91 20.07 3.40
N LEU A 119 40.42 21.24 3.00
CA LEU A 119 39.94 22.19 1.92
C LEU A 119 40.29 21.76 0.46
N PRO A 120 39.91 22.48 -0.66
CA PRO A 120 39.22 23.78 -0.86
C PRO A 120 38.11 23.89 -1.98
N ASP A 121 37.45 25.07 -2.05
CA ASP A 121 36.18 25.45 -2.71
C ASP A 121 36.13 25.71 -4.25
N GLU A 122 37.17 25.48 -5.05
CA GLU A 122 37.15 25.85 -6.49
C GLU A 122 36.24 24.96 -7.37
N GLU A 123 36.12 23.67 -7.06
CA GLU A 123 35.28 22.73 -7.81
C GLU A 123 33.77 23.03 -7.67
N VAL A 124 33.37 23.65 -6.56
CA VAL A 124 31.97 24.04 -6.27
C VAL A 124 31.48 25.11 -7.24
N LYS A 125 32.33 26.09 -7.56
CA LYS A 125 32.01 27.15 -8.52
C LYS A 125 31.87 26.61 -9.95
N ALA A 126 32.61 25.56 -10.29
CA ALA A 126 32.49 24.88 -11.57
C ALA A 126 31.15 24.12 -11.71
N TYR A 127 30.70 23.44 -10.65
CA TYR A 127 29.42 22.72 -10.64
C TYR A 127 28.20 23.66 -10.79
N GLU A 128 28.19 24.79 -10.08
CA GLU A 128 27.09 25.77 -10.17
C GLU A 128 26.98 26.39 -11.56
N LYS A 129 28.13 26.68 -12.19
CA LYS A 129 28.20 27.19 -13.57
C LYS A 129 27.66 26.19 -14.59
N ILE A 130 27.96 24.89 -14.44
CA ILE A 130 27.46 23.83 -15.33
C ILE A 130 25.95 23.63 -15.16
N ARG A 131 25.46 23.61 -13.91
CA ARG A 131 24.02 23.52 -13.60
C ARG A 131 23.23 24.66 -14.23
N ASP A 132 23.71 25.89 -14.09
CA ASP A 132 22.99 27.08 -14.55
C ASP A 132 22.98 27.17 -16.09
N GLN A 133 24.06 26.73 -16.76
CA GLN A 133 24.10 26.57 -18.22
C GLN A 133 23.15 25.47 -18.74
N GLN A 134 22.96 24.37 -17.99
CA GLN A 134 21.99 23.31 -18.34
C GLN A 134 20.55 23.78 -18.20
N ILE A 135 20.24 24.54 -17.15
CA ILE A 135 18.90 25.12 -16.93
C ILE A 135 18.52 26.06 -18.07
N ASP A 136 19.46 26.89 -18.54
CA ASP A 136 19.19 27.84 -19.64
C ASP A 136 18.96 27.12 -21.00
N ARG A 137 19.66 26.01 -21.23
CA ARG A 137 19.53 25.20 -22.45
C ARG A 137 18.23 24.38 -22.48
N LEU A 138 17.79 23.81 -21.36
CA LEU A 138 16.51 23.08 -21.24
C LEU A 138 15.29 24.02 -21.35
N ASN A 139 15.40 25.25 -20.87
CA ASN A 139 14.37 26.27 -21.07
C ASN A 139 14.21 26.65 -22.55
N LYS A 140 15.29 26.61 -23.35
CA LYS A 140 15.22 26.80 -24.81
C LYS A 140 14.58 25.61 -25.52
N ILE A 141 14.85 24.38 -25.09
CA ILE A 141 14.24 23.15 -25.63
C ILE A 141 12.74 23.08 -25.32
N GLY A 142 12.32 23.41 -24.09
CA GLY A 142 10.90 23.47 -23.72
C GLY A 142 10.09 24.50 -24.52
N LYS A 143 10.71 25.62 -24.91
CA LYS A 143 10.10 26.61 -25.82
C LYS A 143 9.96 26.09 -27.26
N LEU A 144 10.90 25.26 -27.72
CA LEU A 144 10.86 24.63 -29.05
C LEU A 144 9.83 23.49 -29.11
N TYR A 145 9.66 22.70 -28.04
CA TYR A 145 8.61 21.68 -27.94
C TYR A 145 7.20 22.27 -27.98
N LYS A 146 6.96 23.43 -27.34
CA LYS A 146 5.69 24.18 -27.46
C LYS A 146 5.41 24.65 -28.89
N LYS A 147 6.44 25.01 -29.66
CA LYS A 147 6.30 25.36 -31.08
C LYS A 147 6.06 24.12 -31.96
N LYS A 148 6.72 22.99 -31.67
CA LYS A 148 6.54 21.73 -32.40
C LYS A 148 5.12 21.17 -32.25
N ASN A 149 4.59 21.11 -31.03
CA ASN A 149 3.22 20.64 -30.77
C ASN A 149 2.16 21.56 -31.39
N LEU A 150 2.41 22.87 -31.47
CA LEU A 150 1.54 23.80 -32.19
C LEU A 150 1.61 23.58 -33.71
N CYS A 151 2.79 23.28 -34.25
CA CYS A 151 2.96 22.97 -35.67
C CYS A 151 2.35 21.60 -36.05
N GLU A 152 2.45 20.58 -35.20
CA GLU A 152 1.82 19.27 -35.42
C GLU A 152 0.29 19.36 -35.39
N LYS A 153 -0.27 20.26 -34.56
CA LYS A 153 -1.71 20.60 -34.55
C LYS A 153 -2.18 21.42 -35.75
N LEU A 154 -1.26 22.17 -36.39
CA LEU A 154 -1.52 22.93 -37.62
C LEU A 154 -1.35 22.06 -38.87
N LEU A 155 -0.47 21.05 -38.83
CA LEU A 155 -0.22 20.09 -39.90
C LEU A 155 -1.26 18.96 -39.98
N SER A 156 -2.11 18.80 -38.95
CA SER A 156 -3.28 17.92 -38.98
C SER A 156 -4.52 18.54 -39.63
N LEU A 157 -4.40 19.77 -40.14
CA LEU A 157 -5.41 20.37 -41.03
C LEU A 157 -5.11 19.89 -42.45
N ASP A 158 -6.14 19.43 -43.16
CA ASP A 158 -6.00 18.80 -44.47
C ASP A 158 -5.44 19.80 -45.51
N ILE A 159 -4.20 19.60 -45.96
CA ILE A 159 -3.43 20.48 -46.87
C ILE A 159 -3.45 19.96 -48.32
N SER A 160 -4.42 19.13 -48.70
CA SER A 160 -4.49 18.57 -50.06
C SER A 160 -4.77 19.60 -51.17
N ASP A 161 -5.09 20.86 -50.85
CA ASP A 161 -5.36 21.92 -51.83
C ASP A 161 -4.21 22.91 -52.09
N LEU A 162 -3.11 22.83 -51.33
CA LEU A 162 -2.07 23.88 -51.39
C LEU A 162 -1.06 23.67 -52.54
N ASP A 163 -0.86 22.43 -53.00
CA ASP A 163 0.26 22.08 -53.90
C ASP A 163 0.03 22.47 -55.38
N LYS A 164 -1.24 22.62 -55.80
CA LYS A 164 -1.58 23.11 -57.16
C LYS A 164 -1.52 24.64 -57.29
N SER A 165 -1.63 25.36 -56.18
CA SER A 165 -1.74 26.82 -56.15
C SER A 165 -0.38 27.52 -56.04
N ILE A 166 0.61 26.87 -55.41
CA ILE A 166 1.92 27.45 -55.10
C ILE A 166 2.80 27.65 -56.35
N LYS A 167 2.70 26.79 -57.38
CA LYS A 167 3.55 26.89 -58.58
C LYS A 167 3.24 28.08 -59.51
N LYS A 168 2.18 28.86 -59.27
CA LYS A 168 1.78 29.99 -60.13
C LYS A 168 1.70 31.37 -59.46
N MET A 169 1.95 31.50 -58.16
CA MET A 169 1.77 32.78 -57.48
C MET A 169 3.11 33.44 -57.07
N LYS A 170 3.25 34.73 -57.38
CA LYS A 170 4.16 35.63 -56.65
C LYS A 170 3.69 35.66 -55.19
N LEU A 171 4.34 34.86 -54.36
CA LEU A 171 4.01 34.78 -52.94
C LEU A 171 4.34 36.10 -52.23
N PRO A 172 3.50 36.56 -51.29
CA PRO A 172 3.81 37.72 -50.46
C PRO A 172 5.12 37.51 -49.68
N GLU A 173 5.91 38.57 -49.55
CA GLU A 173 7.26 38.57 -48.94
C GLU A 173 7.34 37.84 -47.59
N TYR A 174 6.27 37.91 -46.79
CA TYR A 174 6.21 37.28 -45.47
C TYR A 174 6.26 35.75 -45.51
N VAL A 175 5.72 35.13 -46.58
CA VAL A 175 5.71 33.66 -46.75
C VAL A 175 7.09 33.16 -47.18
N ILE A 176 7.75 33.89 -48.08
CA ILE A 176 9.14 33.61 -48.50
C ILE A 176 10.08 33.69 -47.29
N ASN A 177 9.90 34.70 -46.44
CA ASN A 177 10.70 34.91 -45.22
C ASN A 177 10.49 33.81 -44.15
N ILE A 178 9.34 33.13 -44.14
CA ILE A 178 9.09 31.97 -43.28
C ILE A 178 9.81 30.72 -43.81
N ILE A 179 9.78 30.50 -45.12
CA ILE A 179 10.45 29.37 -45.78
C ILE A 179 11.99 29.50 -45.64
N GLU A 180 12.54 30.71 -45.80
CA GLU A 180 13.97 30.97 -45.58
C GLU A 180 14.41 30.74 -44.13
N LYS A 181 13.55 31.05 -43.14
CA LYS A 181 13.83 30.79 -41.71
C LYS A 181 13.80 29.31 -41.36
N ILE A 182 12.92 28.53 -42.01
CA ILE A 182 12.86 27.07 -41.83
C ILE A 182 14.11 26.41 -42.42
N THR A 183 14.53 26.85 -43.61
CA THR A 183 15.71 26.30 -44.31
C THR A 183 17.02 26.61 -43.57
N LYS A 184 17.12 27.75 -42.88
CA LYS A 184 18.27 28.10 -42.01
C LYS A 184 18.36 27.24 -40.73
N CYS A 185 17.22 26.76 -40.21
CA CYS A 185 17.21 25.88 -39.03
C CYS A 185 17.74 24.47 -39.34
N ASP A 186 17.56 23.98 -40.57
CA ASP A 186 18.02 22.66 -40.99
C ASP A 186 19.56 22.55 -41.10
N TYR A 187 20.24 23.67 -41.38
CA TYR A 187 21.71 23.75 -41.41
C TYR A 187 22.34 23.73 -40.00
N GLU A 188 21.74 24.43 -39.02
CA GLU A 188 22.23 24.41 -37.64
C GLU A 188 21.96 23.07 -36.93
N ILE A 189 20.90 22.35 -37.30
CA ILE A 189 20.61 21.00 -36.77
C ILE A 189 21.68 19.99 -37.19
N ARG A 190 22.21 20.08 -38.42
CA ARG A 190 23.32 19.23 -38.88
C ARG A 190 24.64 19.56 -38.17
N PHE A 191 24.90 20.83 -37.90
CA PHE A 191 26.08 21.28 -37.13
C PHE A 191 26.05 20.82 -35.65
N ILE A 192 24.86 20.68 -35.07
CA ILE A 192 24.67 20.18 -33.69
C ILE A 192 25.01 18.69 -33.54
N ASN A 193 24.80 17.87 -34.58
CA ASN A 193 25.07 16.43 -34.53
C ASN A 193 26.57 16.09 -34.48
N ASP A 194 27.43 16.90 -35.11
CA ASP A 194 28.88 16.67 -35.13
C ASP A 194 29.56 17.02 -33.78
N TYR A 195 28.91 17.81 -32.93
CA TYR A 195 29.42 18.23 -31.61
C TYR A 195 29.00 17.31 -30.44
N ILE A 196 28.11 16.35 -30.66
CA ILE A 196 27.59 15.42 -29.64
C ILE A 196 28.59 14.28 -29.35
N ILE A 197 29.40 13.89 -30.34
CA ILE A 197 30.30 12.73 -30.27
C ILE A 197 31.44 12.88 -29.23
N PRO A 198 32.07 14.05 -29.00
CA PRO A 198 33.16 14.18 -28.02
C PRO A 198 32.71 14.15 -26.55
N TYR A 199 31.39 14.22 -26.26
CA TYR A 199 30.88 14.23 -24.87
C TYR A 199 30.81 12.82 -24.26
N VAL A 200 30.77 11.76 -25.09
CA VAL A 200 30.79 10.38 -24.61
C VAL A 200 32.14 10.05 -23.95
N GLU A 201 33.24 10.64 -24.42
CA GLU A 201 34.60 10.35 -23.95
C GLU A 201 34.98 11.03 -22.62
N LYS A 202 34.29 12.10 -22.19
CA LYS A 202 34.60 12.80 -20.91
C LYS A 202 33.78 12.31 -19.71
N ARG A 203 32.78 11.46 -19.92
CA ARG A 203 31.98 10.83 -18.84
C ARG A 203 32.78 9.81 -18.02
N GLU A 204 33.91 9.33 -18.52
CA GLU A 204 34.72 8.30 -17.86
C GLU A 204 35.46 8.78 -16.60
N LYS A 205 35.68 10.09 -16.42
CA LYS A 205 36.50 10.60 -15.31
C LYS A 205 35.78 10.90 -13.99
N PHE A 206 34.46 10.75 -13.91
CA PHE A 206 33.70 10.95 -12.67
C PHE A 206 32.83 9.72 -12.34
N THR A 207 33.50 8.58 -12.20
CA THR A 207 32.99 7.41 -11.48
C THR A 207 33.03 7.67 -9.98
N PHE A 208 32.27 8.67 -9.49
CA PHE A 208 31.96 8.75 -8.07
C PHE A 208 30.92 7.67 -7.78
N ILE A 209 31.45 6.49 -7.44
CA ILE A 209 30.79 5.33 -6.87
C ILE A 209 29.61 4.81 -7.73
N LYS A 210 29.91 4.01 -8.76
CA LYS A 210 28.98 2.96 -9.24
C LYS A 210 28.83 1.87 -8.16
N THR A 211 28.42 2.24 -6.94
CA THR A 211 27.91 1.24 -6.00
C THR A 211 26.59 0.75 -6.55
N LYS A 212 26.27 -0.52 -6.28
CA LYS A 212 24.94 -1.06 -6.53
C LYS A 212 23.94 -0.21 -5.73
N LEU A 213 23.28 0.76 -6.37
CA LEU A 213 22.28 1.59 -5.70
C LEU A 213 21.17 0.67 -5.16
N PRO A 214 20.70 0.87 -3.92
CA PRO A 214 19.62 0.08 -3.34
C PRO A 214 18.25 0.47 -3.89
N ILE A 215 18.18 0.96 -5.14
CA ILE A 215 16.97 1.47 -5.76
C ILE A 215 16.42 0.39 -6.70
N PHE A 216 15.17 0.03 -6.47
CA PHE A 216 14.43 -0.96 -7.23
C PHE A 216 13.15 -0.32 -7.76
N VAL A 217 12.84 -0.60 -9.01
CA VAL A 217 11.68 -0.04 -9.70
C VAL A 217 10.91 -1.18 -10.34
N THR A 218 9.60 -1.24 -10.15
CA THR A 218 8.71 -1.97 -11.05
C THR A 218 7.91 -0.98 -11.88
N LEU A 219 7.43 -1.44 -13.04
CA LEU A 219 6.57 -0.65 -13.92
C LEU A 219 5.11 -0.82 -13.50
N GLY A 220 4.30 0.19 -13.78
CA GLY A 220 2.85 0.13 -13.73
C GLY A 220 2.21 0.13 -15.11
N ASN A 221 0.88 0.03 -15.15
CA ASN A 221 0.14 -0.06 -16.41
C ASN A 221 0.20 1.26 -17.23
N HIS A 222 0.39 2.39 -16.57
CA HIS A 222 0.54 3.68 -17.24
C HIS A 222 1.89 3.83 -17.96
N GLU A 223 2.99 3.41 -17.32
CA GLU A 223 4.35 3.52 -17.90
C GLU A 223 4.51 2.69 -19.18
N ILE A 224 3.78 1.58 -19.30
CA ILE A 224 3.81 0.68 -20.46
C ILE A 224 2.79 1.04 -21.54
N SER A 225 1.85 1.96 -21.25
CA SER A 225 0.72 2.27 -22.14
C SER A 225 1.11 2.96 -23.46
N ASN A 226 2.27 3.61 -23.49
CA ASN A 226 2.78 4.30 -24.67
C ASN A 226 3.52 3.39 -25.68
N PHE A 227 3.61 2.09 -25.39
CA PHE A 227 4.31 1.12 -26.23
C PHE A 227 3.32 0.19 -26.93
N ASP A 228 3.72 -0.40 -28.06
CA ASP A 228 2.85 -1.36 -28.75
C ASP A 228 2.86 -2.71 -28.01
N THR A 229 3.99 -3.10 -27.43
CA THR A 229 4.16 -4.40 -26.73
C THR A 229 4.86 -4.23 -25.39
N LEU A 230 4.62 -5.18 -24.48
CA LEU A 230 5.28 -5.23 -23.17
C LEU A 230 6.81 -5.35 -23.30
N SER A 231 7.31 -6.11 -24.27
CA SER A 231 8.75 -6.28 -24.50
C SER A 231 9.44 -4.98 -24.95
N GLN A 232 8.78 -4.15 -25.76
CA GLN A 232 9.31 -2.83 -26.12
C GLN A 232 9.44 -1.93 -24.90
N ALA A 233 8.40 -1.87 -24.07
CA ALA A 233 8.42 -1.10 -22.82
C ALA A 233 9.56 -1.59 -21.90
N TYR A 234 9.65 -2.91 -21.69
CA TYR A 234 10.70 -3.52 -20.87
C TYR A 234 12.11 -3.14 -21.37
N ASN A 235 12.38 -3.30 -22.67
CA ASN A 235 13.70 -3.00 -23.23
C ASN A 235 14.07 -1.52 -23.07
N TYR A 236 13.12 -0.61 -23.29
CA TYR A 236 13.33 0.82 -23.08
C TYR A 236 13.69 1.14 -21.62
N TYR A 237 12.85 0.70 -20.67
CA TYR A 237 13.06 1.00 -19.26
C TYR A 237 14.27 0.28 -18.68
N LYS A 238 14.57 -0.94 -19.13
CA LYS A 238 15.79 -1.66 -18.75
C LYS A 238 17.04 -0.87 -19.14
N SER A 239 17.09 -0.36 -20.37
CA SER A 239 18.19 0.49 -20.84
C SER A 239 18.31 1.78 -20.02
N LEU A 240 17.19 2.46 -19.74
CA LEU A 240 17.17 3.66 -18.92
C LEU A 240 17.70 3.39 -17.51
N TYR A 241 17.15 2.40 -16.81
CA TYR A 241 17.50 2.12 -15.43
C TYR A 241 18.93 1.57 -15.27
N ASP A 242 19.40 0.74 -16.20
CA ASP A 242 20.79 0.26 -16.20
C ASP A 242 21.79 1.42 -16.36
N SER A 243 21.47 2.41 -17.20
CA SER A 243 22.30 3.61 -17.37
C SER A 243 22.41 4.46 -16.11
N LEU A 244 21.43 4.33 -15.20
CA LEU A 244 21.33 5.04 -13.93
C LEU A 244 21.79 4.20 -12.72
N GLY A 245 22.13 2.93 -12.92
CA GLY A 245 22.45 1.99 -11.83
C GLY A 245 21.24 1.56 -10.99
N ILE A 246 20.02 1.77 -11.51
CA ILE A 246 18.75 1.40 -10.88
C ILE A 246 18.38 -0.03 -11.31
N LYS A 247 17.82 -0.82 -10.39
CA LYS A 247 17.43 -2.21 -10.65
C LYS A 247 15.97 -2.30 -11.07
N LEU A 248 15.72 -2.64 -12.34
CA LEU A 248 14.38 -2.95 -12.82
C LEU A 248 13.93 -4.33 -12.31
N LEU A 249 12.75 -4.37 -11.70
CA LEU A 249 12.00 -5.55 -11.31
C LEU A 249 10.93 -5.85 -12.38
N HIS A 250 11.07 -6.98 -13.05
CA HIS A 250 10.15 -7.47 -14.07
C HIS A 250 10.19 -9.00 -14.12
N ASN A 251 9.41 -9.64 -13.24
CA ASN A 251 9.37 -11.08 -13.01
C ASN A 251 10.77 -11.67 -12.67
N ASN A 252 11.62 -10.87 -12.02
CA ASN A 252 12.97 -11.25 -11.64
C ASN A 252 13.23 -10.88 -10.17
N SER A 253 14.39 -11.26 -9.64
CA SER A 253 14.77 -10.93 -8.27
C SER A 253 16.24 -10.53 -8.18
N TYR A 254 16.56 -9.87 -7.08
CA TYR A 254 17.91 -9.59 -6.62
C TYR A 254 18.04 -10.05 -5.19
N GLU A 255 19.22 -10.55 -4.85
CA GLU A 255 19.47 -11.18 -3.56
C GLU A 255 20.78 -10.62 -2.98
N ASN A 256 20.81 -10.48 -1.66
CA ASN A 256 22.02 -10.30 -0.88
C ASN A 256 21.99 -11.28 0.31
N ASP A 257 22.87 -11.07 1.28
CA ASP A 257 22.98 -11.97 2.44
C ASP A 257 21.76 -11.92 3.38
N ASP A 258 21.06 -10.79 3.45
CA ASP A 258 19.98 -10.56 4.42
C ASP A 258 18.57 -10.78 3.83
N TYR A 259 18.36 -10.58 2.52
CA TYR A 259 17.03 -10.63 1.90
C TYR A 259 17.05 -10.99 0.40
N ILE A 260 15.86 -11.35 -0.11
CA ILE A 260 15.54 -11.48 -1.53
C ILE A 260 14.49 -10.42 -1.88
N ILE A 261 14.69 -9.63 -2.94
CA ILE A 261 13.66 -8.74 -3.51
C ILE A 261 13.23 -9.32 -4.85
N PHE A 262 11.96 -9.67 -4.98
CA PHE A 262 11.31 -10.10 -6.22
C PHE A 262 10.25 -9.07 -6.64
N GLY A 263 10.08 -8.83 -7.93
CA GLY A 263 8.99 -7.97 -8.37
C GLY A 263 8.73 -7.91 -9.86
N GLY A 264 7.68 -7.19 -10.22
CA GLY A 264 7.13 -7.06 -11.57
C GLY A 264 5.78 -6.33 -11.54
N ILE A 265 5.07 -6.27 -12.67
CA ILE A 265 3.79 -5.56 -12.73
C ILE A 265 2.72 -6.28 -11.90
N GLY A 266 2.71 -7.62 -11.92
CA GLY A 266 1.75 -8.45 -11.18
C GLY A 266 0.32 -8.33 -11.72
N PHE A 267 0.14 -8.42 -13.03
CA PHE A 267 -1.13 -8.15 -13.74
C PHE A 267 -2.41 -8.78 -13.16
N ALA A 268 -3.57 -8.23 -13.54
CA ALA A 268 -4.84 -8.38 -12.84
C ALA A 268 -5.67 -9.62 -13.24
N LYS A 269 -5.07 -10.83 -13.26
CA LYS A 269 -5.77 -12.08 -13.60
C LYS A 269 -7.09 -12.28 -12.84
N TYR A 270 -7.11 -12.01 -11.54
CA TYR A 270 -8.27 -12.24 -10.67
C TYR A 270 -9.13 -10.99 -10.45
N ASN A 271 -8.91 -9.92 -11.21
CA ASN A 271 -9.70 -8.70 -11.13
C ASN A 271 -10.61 -8.58 -12.37
N GLU A 272 -11.92 -8.77 -12.18
CA GLU A 272 -12.90 -8.70 -13.28
C GLU A 272 -13.24 -7.26 -13.71
N ARG A 273 -12.89 -6.26 -12.90
CA ARG A 273 -13.29 -4.86 -13.14
C ARG A 273 -12.16 -4.01 -13.70
N TYR A 274 -10.95 -4.18 -13.19
CA TYR A 274 -9.79 -3.35 -13.50
C TYR A 274 -8.69 -4.25 -14.04
N ASN A 275 -8.73 -4.53 -15.33
CA ASN A 275 -7.85 -5.45 -16.06
C ASN A 275 -7.56 -4.92 -17.47
N ALA A 276 -6.87 -5.70 -18.30
CA ALA A 276 -6.45 -5.27 -19.63
C ALA A 276 -7.62 -4.94 -20.59
N ASP A 277 -8.85 -5.41 -20.35
CA ASP A 277 -10.01 -5.05 -21.17
C ASP A 277 -10.61 -3.67 -20.78
N SER A 278 -10.32 -3.20 -19.56
CA SER A 278 -10.92 -1.98 -19.00
C SER A 278 -9.92 -0.87 -18.67
N LEU A 279 -8.63 -1.17 -18.64
CA LEU A 279 -7.55 -0.24 -18.30
C LEU A 279 -6.59 -0.01 -19.46
N CYS A 280 -5.74 1.00 -19.31
CA CYS A 280 -4.65 1.26 -20.24
C CYS A 280 -3.55 0.19 -20.10
N GLY A 281 -2.85 -0.05 -21.21
CA GLY A 281 -1.73 -0.97 -21.32
C GLY A 281 -1.10 -0.85 -22.71
N PRO A 282 -0.14 -1.71 -23.06
CA PRO A 282 0.46 -1.68 -24.39
C PRO A 282 -0.61 -1.91 -25.46
N ARG A 283 -0.48 -1.26 -26.62
CA ARG A 283 -1.56 -1.24 -27.64
C ARG A 283 -1.99 -2.62 -28.14
N LEU A 284 -1.08 -3.58 -28.16
CA LEU A 284 -1.31 -4.95 -28.62
C LEU A 284 -1.46 -5.93 -27.45
N PHE A 285 -1.72 -5.45 -26.24
CA PHE A 285 -1.83 -6.28 -25.04
C PHE A 285 -3.28 -6.65 -24.74
N SER A 286 -3.59 -7.93 -24.83
CA SER A 286 -4.91 -8.50 -24.62
C SER A 286 -5.08 -9.06 -23.20
N ARG A 287 -6.33 -9.24 -22.76
CA ARG A 287 -6.66 -9.99 -21.53
C ARG A 287 -6.06 -11.39 -21.48
N LYS A 288 -5.95 -12.06 -22.62
CA LYS A 288 -5.30 -13.38 -22.72
C LYS A 288 -3.81 -13.30 -22.40
N GLU A 289 -3.12 -12.24 -22.82
CA GLU A 289 -1.72 -12.02 -22.50
C GLU A 289 -1.55 -11.58 -21.05
N GLU A 290 -2.44 -10.74 -20.54
CA GLU A 290 -2.47 -10.36 -19.13
C GLU A 290 -2.51 -11.60 -18.21
N ILE A 291 -3.43 -12.52 -18.46
CA ILE A 291 -3.56 -13.76 -17.67
C ILE A 291 -2.27 -14.60 -17.74
N LYS A 292 -1.63 -14.69 -18.91
CA LYS A 292 -0.35 -15.42 -19.06
C LYS A 292 0.77 -14.77 -18.27
N GLU A 293 0.89 -13.45 -18.32
CA GLU A 293 1.91 -12.70 -17.58
C GLU A 293 1.67 -12.79 -16.06
N SER A 294 0.42 -12.77 -15.61
CA SER A 294 0.09 -13.03 -14.20
C SER A 294 0.48 -14.44 -13.76
N ASP A 295 0.25 -15.46 -14.59
CA ASP A 295 0.63 -16.85 -14.28
C ASP A 295 2.15 -17.01 -14.18
N LEU A 296 2.90 -16.33 -15.05
CA LEU A 296 4.37 -16.28 -14.99
C LEU A 296 4.84 -15.60 -13.70
N PHE A 297 4.26 -14.43 -13.36
CA PHE A 297 4.59 -13.73 -12.11
C PHE A 297 4.33 -14.61 -10.89
N PHE A 298 3.16 -15.27 -10.80
CA PHE A 298 2.81 -16.10 -9.66
C PHE A 298 3.72 -17.32 -9.53
N LYS A 299 4.08 -17.96 -10.64
CA LYS A 299 5.03 -19.08 -10.67
C LYS A 299 6.40 -18.65 -10.14
N GLU A 300 6.94 -17.53 -10.64
CA GLU A 300 8.23 -17.03 -10.16
C GLU A 300 8.18 -16.59 -8.71
N TYR A 301 7.09 -15.94 -8.28
CA TYR A 301 6.85 -15.62 -6.87
C TYR A 301 6.97 -16.87 -5.98
N LYS A 302 6.29 -17.97 -6.33
CA LYS A 302 6.35 -19.23 -5.57
C LYS A 302 7.78 -19.80 -5.52
N ASN A 303 8.49 -19.80 -6.64
CA ASN A 303 9.89 -20.22 -6.68
C ASN A 303 10.77 -19.38 -5.74
N ARG A 304 10.57 -18.05 -5.69
CA ARG A 304 11.35 -17.17 -4.80
C ARG A 304 10.93 -17.31 -3.34
N LEU A 305 9.67 -17.59 -3.06
CA LEU A 305 9.18 -17.87 -1.71
C LEU A 305 9.84 -19.14 -1.16
N ASP A 306 9.81 -20.23 -1.92
CA ASP A 306 10.45 -21.48 -1.51
C ASP A 306 11.95 -21.29 -1.29
N ASN A 307 12.62 -20.53 -2.16
CA ASN A 307 14.03 -20.19 -2.00
C ASN A 307 14.29 -19.36 -0.73
N ALA A 308 13.47 -18.33 -0.47
CA ALA A 308 13.60 -17.48 0.71
C ALA A 308 13.43 -18.28 2.01
N ILE A 309 12.44 -19.16 2.08
CA ILE A 309 12.20 -20.05 3.21
C ILE A 309 13.41 -20.96 3.44
N ASN A 310 13.90 -21.62 2.38
CA ASN A 310 15.04 -22.53 2.47
C ASN A 310 16.33 -21.83 2.92
N GLN A 311 16.54 -20.60 2.47
CA GLN A 311 17.70 -19.79 2.85
C GLN A 311 17.53 -19.02 4.16
N LYS A 312 16.33 -19.07 4.77
CA LYS A 312 15.96 -18.25 5.94
C LYS A 312 16.17 -16.76 5.71
N LYS A 313 15.86 -16.29 4.50
CA LYS A 313 15.90 -14.88 4.10
C LYS A 313 14.50 -14.30 4.04
N LYS A 314 14.36 -13.00 4.29
CA LYS A 314 13.10 -12.29 4.04
C LYS A 314 12.87 -12.14 2.55
N LEU A 315 11.63 -12.35 2.12
CA LEU A 315 11.21 -12.06 0.75
C LEU A 315 10.44 -10.74 0.69
N ILE A 316 10.97 -9.77 -0.05
CA ILE A 316 10.26 -8.55 -0.40
C ILE A 316 9.64 -8.76 -1.76
N VAL A 317 8.32 -8.63 -1.85
CA VAL A 317 7.55 -8.79 -3.07
C VAL A 317 7.03 -7.43 -3.51
N VAL A 318 7.41 -6.98 -4.69
CA VAL A 318 7.02 -5.68 -5.24
C VAL A 318 6.17 -5.92 -6.48
N SER A 319 4.87 -5.64 -6.38
CA SER A 319 3.94 -5.73 -7.51
C SER A 319 3.19 -4.42 -7.68
N HIS A 320 3.09 -3.89 -8.89
CA HIS A 320 2.32 -2.67 -9.09
C HIS A 320 0.83 -2.90 -8.75
N TYR A 321 0.23 -3.93 -9.34
CA TYR A 321 -1.11 -4.36 -8.98
C TYR A 321 -1.15 -4.98 -7.57
N PRO A 322 -2.28 -4.86 -6.84
CA PRO A 322 -2.45 -5.46 -5.52
C PRO A 322 -2.31 -6.99 -5.54
N VAL A 323 -1.91 -7.59 -4.41
CA VAL A 323 -1.76 -9.06 -4.29
C VAL A 323 -3.03 -9.82 -4.70
N ARG A 324 -4.22 -9.27 -4.42
CA ARG A 324 -5.51 -9.90 -4.75
C ARG A 324 -5.75 -10.01 -6.26
N ASP A 325 -5.06 -9.22 -7.06
CA ASP A 325 -5.28 -9.14 -8.50
C ASP A 325 -4.50 -10.24 -9.24
N TRP A 326 -3.40 -10.74 -8.66
CA TRP A 326 -2.56 -11.81 -9.25
C TRP A 326 -2.45 -13.09 -8.41
N SER A 327 -2.85 -13.08 -7.14
CA SER A 327 -2.90 -14.26 -6.27
C SER A 327 -4.33 -14.63 -5.90
N LEU A 328 -4.74 -15.84 -6.29
CA LEU A 328 -6.05 -16.39 -5.93
C LEU A 328 -6.28 -16.34 -4.42
N ASN A 329 -7.51 -15.98 -4.02
CA ASN A 329 -7.98 -15.91 -2.63
C ASN A 329 -7.19 -14.97 -1.70
N TYR A 330 -6.41 -14.05 -2.27
CA TYR A 330 -5.65 -13.05 -1.52
C TYR A 330 -4.72 -13.63 -0.44
N VAL A 331 -4.19 -14.82 -0.72
CA VAL A 331 -3.29 -15.54 0.19
C VAL A 331 -1.93 -14.86 0.23
N THR A 332 -1.51 -14.47 1.42
CA THR A 332 -0.18 -13.91 1.71
C THR A 332 0.62 -14.89 2.54
N ASP A 333 1.95 -14.81 2.47
CA ASP A 333 2.86 -15.58 3.29
C ASP A 333 3.54 -14.69 4.33
N LEU A 334 3.68 -15.18 5.56
CA LEU A 334 4.28 -14.43 6.66
C LEU A 334 5.78 -14.17 6.47
N HIS A 335 6.47 -14.97 5.63
CA HIS A 335 7.86 -14.73 5.24
C HIS A 335 8.02 -13.57 4.25
N CYS A 336 6.91 -13.09 3.68
CA CYS A 336 6.90 -12.03 2.70
C CYS A 336 6.54 -10.66 3.28
N SER A 337 7.09 -9.62 2.68
CA SER A 337 6.62 -8.23 2.81
C SER A 337 6.23 -7.72 1.42
N TYR A 338 4.96 -7.38 1.23
CA TYR A 338 4.40 -7.00 -0.07
C TYR A 338 4.29 -5.49 -0.19
N PHE A 339 4.79 -4.91 -1.28
CA PHE A 339 4.62 -3.50 -1.61
C PHE A 339 3.78 -3.40 -2.88
N THR A 340 2.61 -2.76 -2.77
CA THR A 340 1.63 -2.67 -3.87
C THR A 340 1.10 -1.26 -4.11
N GLY A 341 0.58 -1.00 -5.33
CA GLY A 341 0.10 0.30 -5.81
C GLY A 341 -1.25 0.18 -6.54
N HIS A 342 -1.37 0.88 -7.68
CA HIS A 342 -2.43 0.82 -8.69
C HIS A 342 -3.79 1.41 -8.29
N THR A 343 -4.18 1.27 -7.03
CA THR A 343 -5.55 1.60 -6.57
C THR A 343 -5.77 3.08 -6.28
N HIS A 344 -4.69 3.85 -6.15
CA HIS A 344 -4.64 5.24 -5.65
C HIS A 344 -5.24 5.41 -4.25
N GLN A 345 -5.38 4.30 -3.52
CA GLN A 345 -6.02 4.26 -2.21
C GLN A 345 -5.03 3.77 -1.17
N ASN A 346 -4.64 4.68 -0.27
CA ASN A 346 -3.73 4.32 0.80
C ASN A 346 -4.35 3.31 1.76
N GLN A 347 -3.85 2.07 1.69
CA GLN A 347 -4.26 0.94 2.51
C GLN A 347 -3.02 0.28 3.11
N ASN A 348 -3.08 -0.03 4.40
CA ASN A 348 -2.05 -0.82 5.05
C ASN A 348 -2.71 -2.01 5.73
N LEU A 349 -2.30 -3.21 5.35
CA LEU A 349 -2.79 -4.47 5.89
C LEU A 349 -1.59 -5.17 6.55
N LEU A 350 -1.11 -4.59 7.66
CA LEU A 350 0.04 -5.08 8.41
C LEU A 350 -0.11 -6.55 8.84
N GLN A 351 -1.33 -7.00 9.12
CA GLN A 351 -1.63 -8.41 9.42
C GLN A 351 -1.24 -9.36 8.26
N LYS A 352 -1.28 -8.87 7.02
CA LYS A 352 -0.88 -9.57 5.79
C LYS A 352 0.50 -9.15 5.28
N ASN A 353 1.23 -8.33 6.04
CA ASN A 353 2.48 -7.68 5.63
C ASN A 353 2.37 -6.93 4.27
N ILE A 354 1.22 -6.29 3.99
CA ILE A 354 1.00 -5.51 2.75
C ILE A 354 1.11 -4.01 3.01
N TYR A 355 2.02 -3.37 2.30
CA TYR A 355 2.32 -1.94 2.31
C TYR A 355 1.84 -1.28 1.01
N ALA A 356 0.69 -0.61 1.07
CA ALA A 356 0.07 0.09 -0.06
C ALA A 356 -0.42 1.49 0.35
N ASP A 357 0.27 2.12 1.30
CA ASP A 357 -0.14 3.35 2.00
C ASP A 357 0.77 4.56 1.70
N ASN A 358 1.41 4.53 0.52
CA ASN A 358 2.07 5.68 -0.09
C ASN A 358 1.83 5.77 -1.62
N GLN A 359 0.58 5.55 -2.02
CA GLN A 359 0.06 5.81 -3.36
C GLN A 359 -0.33 7.29 -3.45
N ILE A 360 0.31 8.06 -4.32
CA ILE A 360 0.06 9.50 -4.43
C ILE A 360 -1.30 9.75 -5.11
N GLY A 361 -1.52 9.12 -6.26
CA GLY A 361 -2.71 9.32 -7.08
C GLY A 361 -2.84 10.75 -7.61
N TYR A 362 -3.85 11.00 -8.44
CA TYR A 362 -3.95 12.22 -9.25
C TYR A 362 -4.09 13.56 -8.50
N TYR A 363 -4.51 13.55 -7.23
CA TYR A 363 -4.93 14.77 -6.53
C TYR A 363 -4.05 15.13 -5.34
N ASN A 364 -3.23 14.21 -4.84
CA ASN A 364 -2.39 14.47 -3.68
C ASN A 364 -1.08 15.12 -4.11
N ASN A 365 -0.79 16.33 -3.62
CA ASN A 365 0.45 17.04 -3.94
C ASN A 365 1.58 16.82 -2.91
N CYS A 366 1.41 15.86 -1.98
CA CYS A 366 2.40 15.55 -0.95
C CYS A 366 3.33 14.42 -1.41
N PHE A 367 4.37 14.78 -2.16
CA PHE A 367 5.42 13.84 -2.60
C PHE A 367 6.45 13.62 -1.51
N LYS A 368 6.30 12.54 -0.74
CA LYS A 368 7.28 12.10 0.26
C LYS A 368 7.47 10.60 0.20
N MET A 369 8.71 10.15 0.35
CA MET A 369 8.97 8.74 0.56
C MET A 369 8.43 8.33 1.94
N LYS A 370 7.67 7.25 1.99
CA LYS A 370 7.30 6.59 3.23
C LYS A 370 8.35 5.57 3.58
N SER A 371 8.58 5.31 4.86
CA SER A 371 9.51 4.28 5.31
C SER A 371 8.84 3.26 6.22
N VAL A 372 9.35 2.04 6.16
CA VAL A 372 9.06 0.97 7.10
C VAL A 372 10.35 0.25 7.47
N ASN A 373 10.40 -0.25 8.69
CA ASN A 373 11.46 -1.15 9.14
C ASN A 373 10.93 -2.59 9.05
N LEU A 374 11.47 -3.38 8.12
CA LEU A 374 11.20 -4.80 8.03
C LEU A 374 12.12 -5.55 9.00
N GLY A 375 11.54 -6.36 9.88
CA GLY A 375 12.23 -6.86 11.07
C GLY A 375 11.24 -7.48 12.05
N VAL A 376 11.74 -8.15 13.09
CA VAL A 376 10.91 -8.44 14.27
C VAL A 376 10.66 -7.11 14.97
N ALA A 377 9.45 -6.57 14.85
CA ALA A 377 9.03 -5.49 15.73
C ALA A 377 8.94 -6.08 17.15
N SER A 378 9.70 -5.52 18.10
CA SER A 378 9.63 -5.91 19.50
C SER A 378 8.48 -5.19 20.19
N ASN A 379 7.80 -5.85 21.12
CA ASN A 379 6.86 -5.18 22.00
C ASN A 379 7.59 -4.13 22.85
N PRO A 380 7.35 -2.82 22.67
CA PRO A 380 8.04 -1.78 23.45
C PRO A 380 7.70 -1.84 24.95
N PHE A 381 6.65 -2.58 25.33
CA PHE A 381 6.16 -2.72 26.70
C PHE A 381 6.47 -4.08 27.33
N PHE A 382 7.31 -4.90 26.70
CA PHE A 382 7.62 -6.26 27.19
C PHE A 382 8.14 -6.24 28.64
N ASP A 383 9.18 -5.43 28.91
CA ASP A 383 9.82 -5.35 30.23
C ASP A 383 9.05 -4.50 31.25
N TYR A 384 7.93 -3.88 30.85
CA TYR A 384 7.09 -3.14 31.77
C TYR A 384 6.38 -4.11 32.72
N LYS A 385 6.41 -3.80 34.02
CA LYS A 385 5.64 -4.54 35.04
C LYS A 385 4.15 -4.30 34.87
N ASP A 386 3.34 -5.19 35.41
CA ASP A 386 1.89 -4.97 35.47
C ASP A 386 1.57 -3.68 36.27
N GLY A 387 0.55 -2.96 35.82
CA GLY A 387 0.12 -1.65 36.33
C GLY A 387 0.03 -0.59 35.23
N TYR A 388 -0.04 0.67 35.63
CA TYR A 388 -0.10 1.81 34.72
C TYR A 388 1.24 2.54 34.54
N HIS A 389 1.48 3.04 33.33
CA HIS A 389 2.73 3.70 32.94
C HIS A 389 2.46 4.90 32.06
N ILE A 390 3.23 5.98 32.25
CA ILE A 390 3.23 7.11 31.31
C ILE A 390 4.03 6.69 30.07
N ILE A 391 3.46 6.90 28.89
CA ILE A 391 4.08 6.54 27.61
C ILE A 391 4.10 7.74 26.65
N THR A 392 4.91 7.63 25.61
CA THR A 392 4.93 8.61 24.51
C THR A 392 4.07 8.15 23.33
N THR A 393 3.77 9.08 22.41
CA THR A 393 3.13 8.72 21.14
C THR A 393 4.02 7.88 20.23
N GLU A 394 5.35 7.94 20.42
CA GLU A 394 6.31 7.09 19.75
C GLU A 394 6.22 5.64 20.25
N ASP A 395 6.16 5.42 21.56
CA ASP A 395 5.98 4.09 22.14
C ASP A 395 4.67 3.45 21.68
N TYR A 396 3.60 4.24 21.65
CA TYR A 396 2.29 3.82 21.14
C TYR A 396 2.36 3.43 19.65
N ALA A 397 3.05 4.20 18.81
CA ALA A 397 3.24 3.86 17.41
C ALA A 397 4.08 2.58 17.23
N LYS A 398 5.15 2.41 18.01
CA LYS A 398 5.97 1.19 18.04
C LYS A 398 5.14 -0.03 18.45
N PHE A 399 4.28 0.10 19.45
CA PHE A 399 3.40 -0.98 19.90
C PHE A 399 2.36 -1.38 18.86
N TYR A 400 1.80 -0.41 18.13
CA TYR A 400 0.88 -0.70 17.02
C TYR A 400 1.58 -1.37 15.83
N ASN A 401 2.86 -1.03 15.60
CA ASN A 401 3.69 -1.75 14.64
C ASN A 401 3.95 -3.20 15.08
N TYR A 402 4.30 -3.42 16.36
CA TYR A 402 4.47 -4.74 16.97
C TYR A 402 3.20 -5.60 16.86
N SER A 403 2.06 -5.06 17.29
CA SER A 403 0.77 -5.77 17.27
C SER A 403 0.17 -5.92 15.86
N LYS A 404 0.82 -5.38 14.83
CA LYS A 404 0.33 -5.34 13.44
C LYS A 404 -1.07 -4.72 13.31
N GLU A 405 -1.44 -3.84 14.24
CA GLU A 405 -2.72 -3.16 14.24
C GLU A 405 -2.65 -1.84 13.46
N ARG A 406 -3.72 -1.54 12.71
CA ARG A 406 -3.81 -0.27 12.00
C ARG A 406 -3.96 0.90 12.99
N ILE A 407 -3.15 1.93 12.79
CA ILE A 407 -3.25 3.23 13.46
C ILE A 407 -3.56 4.33 12.43
N GLN A 408 -4.47 5.26 12.76
CA GLN A 408 -4.79 6.41 11.90
C GLN A 408 -3.71 7.52 11.95
N GLY A 409 -2.75 7.38 12.85
CA GLY A 409 -1.71 8.35 13.19
C GLY A 409 -1.83 8.83 14.64
N THR A 410 -0.79 9.51 15.13
CA THR A 410 -0.69 9.99 16.52
C THR A 410 -1.06 11.46 16.70
N ARG A 411 -1.24 12.20 15.61
CA ARG A 411 -1.41 13.67 15.63
C ARG A 411 -2.51 14.16 16.58
N LEU A 412 -3.66 13.48 16.64
CA LEU A 412 -4.75 13.88 17.54
C LEU A 412 -4.33 13.75 19.01
N ILE A 413 -3.62 12.67 19.35
CA ILE A 413 -3.09 12.40 20.70
C ILE A 413 -2.03 13.44 21.04
N GLU A 414 -1.08 13.70 20.14
CA GLU A 414 -0.03 14.72 20.31
C GLU A 414 -0.61 16.12 20.55
N ASN A 415 -1.67 16.48 19.81
CA ASN A 415 -2.35 17.76 20.00
C ASN A 415 -3.03 17.84 21.37
N GLN A 416 -3.60 16.74 21.88
CA GLN A 416 -4.20 16.73 23.22
C GLN A 416 -3.13 16.98 24.30
N ILE A 417 -2.00 16.28 24.20
CA ILE A 417 -0.87 16.43 25.13
C ILE A 417 -0.31 17.86 25.08
N LYS A 418 -0.04 18.38 23.88
CA LYS A 418 0.57 19.72 23.70
C LYS A 418 -0.35 20.87 24.11
N ASN A 419 -1.63 20.81 23.75
CA ASN A 419 -2.54 21.95 23.93
C ASN A 419 -3.24 21.95 25.29
N TYR A 420 -3.42 20.79 25.92
CA TYR A 420 -4.19 20.65 27.16
C TYR A 420 -3.40 20.02 28.31
N GLY A 421 -2.13 19.67 28.10
CA GLY A 421 -1.27 19.08 29.12
C GLY A 421 -1.74 17.68 29.58
N GLU A 422 -2.49 16.97 28.75
CA GLU A 422 -2.97 15.62 29.07
C GLU A 422 -1.81 14.64 29.20
N LYS A 423 -1.91 13.75 30.18
CA LYS A 423 -0.94 12.66 30.34
C LYS A 423 -1.42 11.44 29.58
N PHE A 424 -0.50 10.81 28.85
CA PHE A 424 -0.79 9.61 28.07
C PHE A 424 -0.32 8.38 28.84
N TYR A 425 -1.27 7.55 29.23
CA TYR A 425 -1.07 6.34 30.02
C TYR A 425 -1.34 5.08 29.22
N MET A 426 -0.63 4.03 29.58
CA MET A 426 -0.90 2.65 29.22
C MET A 426 -1.09 1.85 30.51
N ILE A 427 -2.10 1.00 30.56
CA ILE A 427 -2.24 -0.02 31.62
C ILE A 427 -1.90 -1.38 30.99
N LYS A 428 -1.01 -2.13 31.65
CA LYS A 428 -0.61 -3.50 31.28
C LYS A 428 -0.94 -4.43 32.44
N HIS A 429 -1.80 -5.43 32.22
CA HIS A 429 -1.97 -6.55 33.16
C HIS A 429 -1.92 -7.86 32.36
N LYS A 430 -1.03 -8.79 32.74
CA LYS A 430 -0.95 -10.13 32.11
C LYS A 430 -0.89 -10.09 30.59
N GLY A 431 -0.16 -9.11 30.05
CA GLY A 431 0.00 -8.88 28.61
C GLY A 431 -1.25 -8.40 27.87
N LYS A 432 -2.26 -7.90 28.59
CA LYS A 432 -3.41 -7.14 28.06
C LYS A 432 -3.18 -5.64 28.26
N TYR A 433 -3.58 -4.84 27.27
CA TYR A 433 -3.25 -3.42 27.18
C TYR A 433 -4.48 -2.54 26.98
N VAL A 434 -4.51 -1.37 27.63
CA VAL A 434 -5.42 -0.25 27.31
C VAL A 434 -4.67 1.07 27.38
N PHE A 435 -5.09 2.06 26.58
CA PHE A 435 -4.40 3.33 26.43
C PHE A 435 -5.34 4.50 26.70
N PHE A 436 -4.95 5.39 27.62
CA PHE A 436 -5.76 6.51 28.08
C PHE A 436 -5.04 7.85 27.97
N LEU A 437 -5.74 8.86 27.49
CA LEU A 437 -5.40 10.25 27.73
C LEU A 437 -6.19 10.74 28.94
N ILE A 438 -5.49 11.22 29.96
CA ILE A 438 -6.09 11.70 31.19
C ILE A 438 -5.78 13.18 31.34
N SER A 439 -6.84 13.97 31.45
CA SER A 439 -6.80 15.39 31.81
C SER A 439 -7.19 15.56 33.28
N HIS A 440 -7.23 16.80 33.76
CA HIS A 440 -7.74 17.11 35.09
C HIS A 440 -9.27 16.91 35.23
N ILE A 441 -10.02 16.86 34.12
CA ILE A 441 -11.50 16.80 34.12
C ILE A 441 -12.08 15.49 33.57
N ASN A 442 -11.34 14.76 32.75
CA ASN A 442 -11.88 13.58 32.07
C ASN A 442 -10.79 12.61 31.62
N THR A 443 -11.24 11.39 31.32
CA THR A 443 -10.45 10.33 30.72
C THR A 443 -10.99 9.97 29.35
N LYS A 444 -10.07 9.82 28.40
CA LYS A 444 -10.35 9.44 27.01
C LYS A 444 -9.59 8.16 26.67
N ILE A 445 -10.27 7.18 26.08
CA ILE A 445 -9.63 5.99 25.53
C ILE A 445 -9.07 6.27 24.13
N CYS A 446 -7.88 5.75 23.85
CA CYS A 446 -7.22 5.83 22.55
C CYS A 446 -7.51 4.57 21.70
N ILE A 447 -8.15 4.78 20.55
CA ILE A 447 -8.69 3.72 19.67
C ILE A 447 -7.95 3.79 18.33
N GLY A 448 -6.68 3.37 18.30
CA GLY A 448 -5.88 3.37 17.07
C GLY A 448 -5.69 4.76 16.46
N GLY A 449 -5.49 5.80 17.29
CA GLY A 449 -5.27 7.18 16.86
C GLY A 449 -6.52 8.08 16.97
N LYS A 450 -7.71 7.47 17.06
CA LYS A 450 -8.93 8.16 17.49
C LYS A 450 -8.98 8.26 19.02
N ILE A 451 -9.74 9.21 19.54
CA ILE A 451 -9.96 9.41 20.97
C ILE A 451 -11.47 9.44 21.25
N LYS A 452 -11.90 8.83 22.35
CA LYS A 452 -13.30 8.81 22.82
C LYS A 452 -13.31 9.08 24.32
N THR A 453 -14.06 10.07 24.77
CA THR A 453 -14.28 10.31 26.21
C THR A 453 -15.07 9.16 26.80
N ILE A 454 -14.62 8.61 27.93
CA ILE A 454 -15.24 7.46 28.60
C ILE A 454 -15.71 7.77 30.01
N SER A 455 -15.15 8.78 30.67
CA SER A 455 -15.45 9.10 32.06
C SER A 455 -15.01 10.52 32.40
N ASN A 456 -15.66 11.11 33.41
CA ASN A 456 -15.21 12.34 34.06
C ASN A 456 -14.25 12.07 35.23
N CYS A 457 -13.99 10.79 35.56
CA CYS A 457 -12.93 10.41 36.47
C CYS A 457 -11.56 10.65 35.82
N SER A 458 -10.65 11.31 36.53
CA SER A 458 -9.28 11.60 36.09
C SER A 458 -8.21 10.81 36.87
N ASP A 459 -8.64 9.84 37.68
CA ASP A 459 -7.74 9.01 38.48
C ASP A 459 -7.36 7.72 37.73
N ILE A 460 -6.08 7.61 37.34
CA ILE A 460 -5.55 6.42 36.67
C ILE A 460 -5.60 5.18 37.57
N GLU A 461 -5.48 5.35 38.90
CA GLU A 461 -5.47 4.23 39.85
C GLU A 461 -6.83 3.54 39.92
N HIS A 462 -7.93 4.30 39.77
CA HIS A 462 -9.27 3.75 39.61
C HIS A 462 -9.35 2.79 38.42
N PHE A 463 -8.89 3.24 37.24
CA PHE A 463 -8.95 2.43 36.02
C PHE A 463 -8.06 1.20 36.09
N ASP A 464 -6.85 1.33 36.63
CA ASP A 464 -5.91 0.22 36.87
C ASP A 464 -6.51 -0.84 37.79
N LYS A 465 -7.08 -0.42 38.93
CA LYS A 465 -7.70 -1.32 39.92
C LYS A 465 -8.84 -2.15 39.35
N ILE A 466 -9.62 -1.62 38.41
CA ILE A 466 -10.74 -2.33 37.80
C ILE A 466 -10.41 -2.96 36.44
N PHE A 467 -9.18 -2.82 35.94
CA PHE A 467 -8.81 -3.22 34.59
C PHE A 467 -9.01 -4.72 34.33
N ASP A 468 -8.53 -5.59 35.23
CA ASP A 468 -8.73 -7.04 35.11
C ASP A 468 -10.23 -7.41 35.09
N LYS A 469 -11.04 -6.74 35.92
CA LYS A 469 -12.49 -6.96 35.97
C LYS A 469 -13.16 -6.55 34.66
N MET A 470 -12.76 -5.42 34.10
CA MET A 470 -13.24 -4.93 32.81
C MET A 470 -12.89 -5.89 31.67
N VAL A 471 -11.62 -6.29 31.55
CA VAL A 471 -11.15 -7.23 30.53
C VAL A 471 -11.93 -8.55 30.60
N ASN A 472 -12.05 -9.13 31.80
CA ASN A 472 -12.79 -10.37 31.99
C ASN A 472 -14.25 -10.24 31.59
N LYS A 473 -14.87 -9.08 31.85
CA LYS A 473 -16.27 -8.86 31.47
C LYS A 473 -16.46 -8.75 29.96
N TYR A 474 -15.58 -8.07 29.25
CA TYR A 474 -15.60 -8.09 27.77
C TYR A 474 -15.39 -9.50 27.23
N ILE A 475 -14.42 -10.24 27.76
CA ILE A 475 -14.20 -11.63 27.37
C ILE A 475 -15.46 -12.46 27.59
N GLU A 476 -16.07 -12.40 28.77
CA GLU A 476 -17.30 -13.13 29.11
C GLU A 476 -18.44 -12.85 28.12
N LEU A 477 -18.64 -11.58 27.76
CA LEU A 477 -19.74 -11.15 26.89
C LEU A 477 -19.52 -11.52 25.42
N PHE A 478 -18.28 -11.50 24.94
CA PHE A 478 -17.98 -11.57 23.51
C PHE A 478 -17.31 -12.87 23.06
N ALA A 479 -16.72 -13.66 23.96
CA ALA A 479 -16.05 -14.91 23.60
C ALA A 479 -16.96 -15.94 22.90
N PRO A 480 -18.25 -16.12 23.26
CA PRO A 480 -19.13 -17.05 22.55
C PRO A 480 -19.32 -16.68 21.08
N TYR A 481 -19.55 -15.39 20.80
CA TYR A 481 -19.64 -14.89 19.43
C TYR A 481 -18.30 -15.06 18.70
N TRP A 482 -17.17 -14.79 19.38
CA TRP A 482 -15.84 -14.92 18.82
C TRP A 482 -15.49 -16.39 18.45
N LYS A 483 -15.89 -17.36 19.27
CA LYS A 483 -15.75 -18.80 18.97
C LYS A 483 -16.55 -19.17 17.72
N TYR A 484 -17.79 -18.69 17.64
CA TYR A 484 -18.69 -18.97 16.51
C TYR A 484 -18.16 -18.42 15.17
N ILE A 485 -17.76 -17.14 15.13
CA ILE A 485 -17.26 -16.53 13.89
C ILE A 485 -15.92 -17.14 13.43
N ASN A 486 -15.03 -17.52 14.36
CA ASN A 486 -13.77 -18.18 14.01
C ASN A 486 -13.95 -19.62 13.56
N GLN A 487 -14.96 -20.32 14.08
CA GLN A 487 -15.35 -21.62 13.54
C GLN A 487 -15.78 -21.46 12.07
N MET A 488 -16.62 -20.47 11.77
CA MET A 488 -17.07 -20.20 10.39
C MET A 488 -15.89 -19.84 9.48
N ALA A 489 -14.98 -19.00 9.98
CA ALA A 489 -13.75 -18.64 9.27
C ALA A 489 -12.87 -19.85 8.96
N SER A 490 -12.76 -20.81 9.89
CA SER A 490 -12.00 -22.05 9.69
C SER A 490 -12.67 -22.95 8.65
N GLU A 491 -14.00 -23.03 8.64
CA GLU A 491 -14.77 -23.75 7.63
C GLU A 491 -14.59 -23.11 6.24
N VAL A 492 -14.63 -21.78 6.14
CA VAL A 492 -14.33 -21.03 4.89
C VAL A 492 -12.90 -21.33 4.39
N LYS A 493 -11.90 -21.35 5.28
CA LYS A 493 -10.51 -21.71 4.93
C LYS A 493 -10.40 -23.14 4.40
N SER A 494 -11.15 -24.08 4.98
CA SER A 494 -11.14 -25.49 4.52
C SER A 494 -11.64 -25.64 3.07
N LEU A 495 -12.57 -24.79 2.65
CA LEU A 495 -13.04 -24.70 1.26
C LEU A 495 -11.94 -24.20 0.31
N GLY A 496 -10.95 -23.47 0.82
CA GLY A 496 -9.83 -22.90 0.07
C GLY A 496 -9.88 -21.39 -0.05
N TYR A 497 -10.86 -20.73 0.56
CA TYR A 497 -11.06 -19.28 0.55
C TYR A 497 -10.32 -18.57 1.71
N CYS A 498 -10.41 -17.25 1.78
CA CYS A 498 -9.63 -16.41 2.69
C CYS A 498 -9.90 -16.71 4.18
N GLY A 499 -11.17 -16.66 4.59
CA GLY A 499 -11.63 -16.81 5.98
C GLY A 499 -11.07 -15.76 6.93
N ASP A 500 -10.83 -14.54 6.47
CA ASP A 500 -10.45 -13.44 7.35
C ASP A 500 -11.67 -12.91 8.09
N VAL A 501 -11.49 -12.57 9.37
CA VAL A 501 -12.55 -12.01 10.21
C VAL A 501 -12.32 -10.53 10.44
N HIS A 502 -13.32 -9.70 10.15
CA HIS A 502 -13.31 -8.28 10.50
C HIS A 502 -14.67 -7.83 11.05
N GLY A 503 -14.72 -7.69 12.37
CA GLY A 503 -15.95 -7.40 13.10
C GLY A 503 -16.90 -8.58 13.03
N CYS A 504 -17.97 -8.41 12.26
CA CYS A 504 -19.03 -9.41 12.08
C CYS A 504 -18.94 -10.16 10.75
N ILE A 505 -17.87 -9.96 9.97
CA ILE A 505 -17.74 -10.43 8.59
C ILE A 505 -16.63 -11.47 8.50
N VAL A 506 -16.89 -12.55 7.76
CA VAL A 506 -15.93 -13.56 7.31
C VAL A 506 -15.78 -13.44 5.79
N ASP A 507 -14.56 -13.22 5.31
CA ASP A 507 -14.28 -13.03 3.88
C ASP A 507 -14.06 -14.37 3.15
N LEU A 508 -14.71 -14.58 2.00
CA LEU A 508 -14.31 -15.62 1.05
C LEU A 508 -13.17 -15.10 0.16
N ASP A 509 -13.35 -13.89 -0.37
CA ASP A 509 -12.33 -13.13 -1.09
C ASP A 509 -12.51 -11.63 -0.80
N PHE A 510 -11.93 -10.76 -1.62
CA PHE A 510 -12.02 -9.32 -1.42
C PHE A 510 -13.43 -8.73 -1.58
N CYS A 511 -14.30 -9.36 -2.37
CA CYS A 511 -15.64 -8.88 -2.69
C CYS A 511 -16.75 -9.77 -2.16
N ASN A 512 -16.46 -11.00 -1.74
CA ASN A 512 -17.45 -12.01 -1.37
C ASN A 512 -17.30 -12.36 0.10
N HIS A 513 -18.41 -12.29 0.84
CA HIS A 513 -18.41 -12.21 2.28
C HIS A 513 -19.58 -12.98 2.91
N ILE A 514 -19.40 -13.35 4.17
CA ILE A 514 -20.44 -13.86 5.07
C ILE A 514 -20.54 -12.91 6.26
N MET A 515 -21.71 -12.34 6.52
CA MET A 515 -21.97 -11.50 7.69
C MET A 515 -22.76 -12.30 8.73
N ILE A 516 -22.34 -12.26 9.98
CA ILE A 516 -23.07 -12.83 11.12
C ILE A 516 -23.57 -11.69 12.00
N ASN A 517 -24.87 -11.40 11.98
CA ASN A 517 -25.42 -10.33 12.81
C ASN A 517 -25.38 -10.74 14.31
N PRO A 518 -24.69 -10.01 15.20
CA PRO A 518 -24.55 -10.40 16.61
C PRO A 518 -25.83 -10.24 17.42
N LEU A 519 -26.85 -9.55 16.89
CA LEU A 519 -28.12 -9.31 17.60
C LEU A 519 -29.12 -10.47 17.42
N ASP A 520 -29.31 -10.93 16.19
CA ASP A 520 -30.29 -11.95 15.81
C ASP A 520 -29.67 -13.26 15.30
N GLN A 521 -28.34 -13.32 15.15
CA GLN A 521 -27.57 -14.46 14.62
C GLN A 521 -27.84 -14.78 13.15
N LYS A 522 -28.50 -13.88 12.41
CA LYS A 522 -28.74 -14.05 10.98
C LYS A 522 -27.41 -14.06 10.21
N VAL A 523 -27.20 -15.08 9.39
CA VAL A 523 -26.00 -15.29 8.56
C VAL A 523 -26.29 -14.94 7.11
N THR A 524 -25.72 -13.85 6.60
CA THR A 524 -25.96 -13.31 5.26
C THR A 524 -24.78 -13.55 4.33
N PHE A 525 -25.02 -14.20 3.20
CA PHE A 525 -24.04 -14.40 2.13
C PHE A 525 -24.18 -13.27 1.12
N TYR A 526 -23.10 -12.56 0.80
CA TYR A 526 -23.21 -11.42 -0.10
C TYR A 526 -21.92 -11.09 -0.84
N ASN A 527 -22.09 -10.50 -2.02
CA ASN A 527 -21.05 -9.81 -2.77
C ASN A 527 -21.14 -8.29 -2.50
N SER A 528 -20.01 -7.64 -2.21
CA SER A 528 -19.87 -6.19 -2.04
C SER A 528 -18.63 -5.68 -2.77
N PRO A 529 -18.73 -5.41 -4.09
CA PRO A 529 -17.60 -4.99 -4.91
C PRO A 529 -17.22 -3.52 -4.67
N THR A 530 -18.08 -2.78 -3.99
CA THR A 530 -17.87 -1.38 -3.60
C THR A 530 -18.60 -1.15 -2.29
N MET A 531 -17.93 -0.48 -1.34
CA MET A 531 -18.47 -0.24 -0.01
C MET A 531 -19.85 0.43 -0.08
N GLY A 532 -20.85 -0.18 0.56
CA GLY A 532 -22.24 0.30 0.55
C GLY A 532 -23.11 -0.25 -0.58
N PHE A 533 -22.57 -1.08 -1.48
CA PHE A 533 -23.32 -1.84 -2.47
C PHE A 533 -23.22 -3.33 -2.15
N VAL A 534 -24.36 -4.01 -2.11
CA VAL A 534 -24.46 -5.40 -1.63
C VAL A 534 -25.39 -6.18 -2.55
N LYS A 535 -24.99 -7.38 -2.94
CA LYS A 535 -25.83 -8.37 -3.63
C LYS A 535 -25.91 -9.62 -2.74
N ILE A 536 -27.11 -9.95 -2.27
CA ILE A 536 -27.35 -11.00 -1.27
C ILE A 536 -27.70 -12.33 -1.96
N PHE A 537 -27.28 -13.44 -1.34
CA PHE A 537 -27.54 -14.80 -1.79
C PHE A 537 -28.18 -15.63 -0.65
N ASP A 538 -29.07 -16.55 -1.01
CA ASP A 538 -29.83 -17.39 -0.06
C ASP A 538 -28.93 -18.34 0.76
N ASN A 539 -27.83 -18.76 0.15
CA ASN A 539 -26.91 -19.74 0.71
C ASN A 539 -25.50 -19.60 0.11
N LEU A 540 -24.55 -20.29 0.72
CA LEU A 540 -23.15 -20.32 0.29
C LEU A 540 -22.97 -20.84 -1.14
N GLU A 541 -23.76 -21.84 -1.55
CA GLU A 541 -23.66 -22.49 -2.87
C GLU A 541 -23.93 -21.48 -4.00
N ASN A 542 -24.96 -20.65 -3.83
CA ASN A 542 -25.30 -19.58 -4.76
C ASN A 542 -24.21 -18.49 -4.83
N LEU A 543 -23.61 -18.13 -3.68
CA LEU A 543 -22.50 -17.18 -3.65
C LEU A 543 -21.27 -17.74 -4.39
N ILE A 544 -20.88 -18.99 -4.13
CA ILE A 544 -19.75 -19.65 -4.80
C ILE A 544 -20.01 -19.80 -6.31
N THR A 545 -21.23 -20.20 -6.69
CA THR A 545 -21.61 -20.28 -8.11
C THR A 545 -21.44 -18.94 -8.80
N TYR A 546 -21.84 -17.85 -8.15
CA TYR A 546 -21.65 -16.49 -8.66
C TYR A 546 -20.17 -16.12 -8.79
N MET A 547 -19.35 -16.43 -7.78
CA MET A 547 -17.90 -16.20 -7.80
C MET A 547 -17.22 -16.91 -8.98
N ASN A 548 -17.70 -18.09 -9.34
CA ASN A 548 -17.12 -18.94 -10.38
C ASN A 548 -17.87 -18.84 -11.73
N ASN A 549 -18.49 -17.69 -12.01
CA ASN A 549 -19.16 -17.39 -13.29
C ASN A 549 -20.21 -18.43 -13.71
N GLY A 550 -20.97 -18.97 -12.75
CA GLY A 550 -22.09 -19.87 -13.00
C GLY A 550 -21.79 -21.36 -12.84
N TYR A 551 -20.59 -21.75 -12.43
CA TYR A 551 -20.21 -23.16 -12.26
C TYR A 551 -19.57 -23.41 -10.89
N ILE A 552 -19.80 -24.58 -10.29
CA ILE A 552 -19.07 -25.02 -9.09
C ILE A 552 -18.12 -26.14 -9.50
N LEU A 553 -16.84 -26.03 -9.11
CA LEU A 553 -15.84 -27.06 -9.38
C LEU A 553 -16.17 -28.33 -8.59
N ASP A 554 -15.90 -29.51 -9.15
CA ASP A 554 -16.20 -30.78 -8.46
C ASP A 554 -15.47 -30.92 -7.12
N ILE A 555 -14.28 -30.30 -7.02
CA ILE A 555 -13.52 -30.25 -5.76
C ILE A 555 -14.24 -29.42 -4.69
N GLU A 556 -14.89 -28.31 -5.06
CA GLU A 556 -15.68 -27.48 -4.15
C GLU A 556 -16.94 -28.21 -3.72
N LYS A 557 -17.65 -28.86 -4.65
CA LYS A 557 -18.82 -29.70 -4.35
C LYS A 557 -18.49 -30.77 -3.32
N LYS A 558 -17.36 -31.46 -3.50
CA LYS A 558 -16.90 -32.51 -2.57
C LYS A 558 -16.64 -31.94 -1.17
N LYS A 559 -15.91 -30.83 -1.07
CA LYS A 559 -15.65 -30.18 0.23
C LYS A 559 -16.92 -29.67 0.91
N MET A 560 -17.86 -29.12 0.13
CA MET A 560 -19.16 -28.69 0.67
C MET A 560 -19.98 -29.88 1.20
N LEU A 561 -19.93 -31.03 0.53
CA LEU A 561 -20.57 -32.26 1.01
C LEU A 561 -19.92 -32.76 2.30
N GLU A 562 -18.59 -32.71 2.40
CA GLU A 562 -17.86 -33.05 3.64
C GLU A 562 -18.27 -32.13 4.80
N LEU A 563 -18.40 -30.82 4.58
CA LEU A 563 -18.89 -29.88 5.60
C LEU A 563 -20.33 -30.19 6.03
N LYS A 564 -21.22 -30.50 5.08
CA LYS A 564 -22.60 -30.93 5.38
C LYS A 564 -22.61 -32.20 6.24
N ASN A 565 -21.82 -33.20 5.88
CA ASN A 565 -21.70 -34.47 6.61
C ASN A 565 -21.13 -34.27 8.03
N ASN A 566 -20.20 -33.33 8.18
CA ASN A 566 -19.59 -32.98 9.46
C ASN A 566 -20.42 -31.98 10.28
N ASN A 567 -21.65 -31.69 9.87
CA ASN A 567 -22.55 -30.79 10.60
C ASN A 567 -21.98 -29.37 10.81
N ALA A 568 -21.16 -28.91 9.87
CA ALA A 568 -20.50 -27.59 9.87
C ALA A 568 -21.52 -26.45 9.97
N ILE A 569 -21.18 -25.38 10.70
CA ILE A 569 -22.13 -24.28 10.96
C ILE A 569 -22.50 -23.54 9.67
N ILE A 570 -21.55 -23.37 8.75
CA ILE A 570 -21.74 -22.71 7.46
C ILE A 570 -22.74 -23.44 6.55
N SER A 571 -22.94 -24.74 6.79
CA SER A 571 -23.83 -25.59 5.99
C SER A 571 -25.29 -25.58 6.48
N LYS A 572 -25.53 -25.10 7.71
CA LYS A 572 -26.85 -25.09 8.37
C LYS A 572 -27.57 -23.75 8.25
N THR A 573 -26.89 -22.74 7.72
CA THR A 573 -27.38 -21.38 7.63
C THR A 573 -28.02 -21.16 6.27
N SER A 574 -29.33 -21.39 6.17
CA SER A 574 -30.16 -20.98 5.02
C SER A 574 -30.97 -19.74 5.40
N GLN A 575 -31.06 -18.75 4.50
CA GLN A 575 -31.96 -17.61 4.70
C GLN A 575 -33.26 -17.80 3.92
N GLU A 576 -34.40 -17.58 4.58
CA GLU A 576 -35.62 -17.18 3.88
C GLU A 576 -35.47 -15.69 3.54
N ILE A 577 -35.35 -15.35 2.25
CA ILE A 577 -35.13 -13.98 1.80
C ILE A 577 -36.46 -13.33 1.38
N SER A 578 -36.76 -12.16 1.95
CA SER A 578 -37.91 -11.32 1.57
C SER A 578 -37.55 -10.18 0.59
N GLN A 579 -36.29 -10.10 0.17
CA GLN A 579 -35.74 -9.10 -0.76
C GLN A 579 -35.39 -9.73 -2.11
N GLU A 580 -35.39 -8.93 -3.18
CA GLU A 580 -35.11 -9.37 -4.55
C GLU A 580 -33.72 -10.02 -4.65
N VAL A 581 -33.69 -11.35 -4.66
CA VAL A 581 -32.49 -12.16 -4.78
C VAL A 581 -31.84 -11.86 -6.13
N GLY A 582 -30.55 -11.54 -6.12
CA GLY A 582 -29.75 -11.41 -7.35
C GLY A 582 -29.48 -9.98 -7.84
N GLU A 583 -30.07 -8.94 -7.25
CA GLU A 583 -29.79 -7.54 -7.60
C GLU A 583 -28.76 -6.87 -6.68
N LEU A 584 -28.00 -5.92 -7.21
CA LEU A 584 -27.04 -5.12 -6.45
C LEU A 584 -27.75 -3.91 -5.83
N ILE A 585 -27.94 -3.93 -4.51
CA ILE A 585 -28.65 -2.87 -3.77
C ILE A 585 -27.67 -1.92 -3.08
N LYS A 586 -28.04 -0.65 -2.97
CA LYS A 586 -27.30 0.36 -2.18
C LYS A 586 -27.88 0.42 -0.77
N ILE A 587 -27.02 0.30 0.24
CA ILE A 587 -27.41 0.29 1.66
C ILE A 587 -26.92 1.54 2.40
N ASP A 588 -27.65 1.92 3.46
CA ASP A 588 -27.17 2.92 4.41
C ASP A 588 -26.19 2.28 5.40
N ILE A 589 -24.89 2.53 5.20
CA ILE A 589 -23.81 1.98 6.04
C ILE A 589 -23.97 2.40 7.51
N LYS A 590 -24.43 3.62 7.79
CA LYS A 590 -24.51 4.14 9.16
C LYS A 590 -25.61 3.45 9.96
N ASN A 591 -26.73 3.16 9.31
CA ASN A 591 -27.91 2.56 9.92
C ASN A 591 -28.07 1.06 9.61
N SER A 592 -26.98 0.39 9.20
CA SER A 592 -26.97 -1.05 8.91
C SER A 592 -26.05 -1.81 9.87
N VAL A 593 -26.04 -3.14 9.73
CA VAL A 593 -25.18 -4.06 10.49
C VAL A 593 -23.69 -3.72 10.35
N TYR A 594 -23.28 -2.97 9.32
CA TYR A 594 -21.91 -2.46 9.21
C TYR A 594 -21.49 -1.56 10.37
N SER A 595 -22.40 -0.77 10.93
CA SER A 595 -22.12 0.06 12.12
C SER A 595 -21.78 -0.81 13.34
N ILE A 596 -22.54 -1.88 13.55
CA ILE A 596 -22.34 -2.88 14.60
C ILE A 596 -21.02 -3.63 14.34
N SER A 597 -20.77 -4.04 13.09
CA SER A 597 -19.52 -4.70 12.70
C SER A 597 -18.29 -3.83 13.01
N ASN A 598 -18.35 -2.52 12.76
CA ASN A 598 -17.26 -1.61 13.11
C ASN A 598 -17.00 -1.50 14.62
N TYR A 599 -18.05 -1.56 15.44
CA TYR A 599 -17.92 -1.63 16.90
C TYR A 599 -17.32 -2.97 17.35
N MET A 600 -17.86 -4.08 16.85
CA MET A 600 -17.35 -5.44 17.10
C MET A 600 -15.89 -5.56 16.68
N ARG A 601 -15.50 -4.89 15.60
CA ARG A 601 -14.11 -4.81 15.17
C ARG A 601 -13.22 -4.13 16.21
N GLN A 602 -13.68 -3.16 16.99
CA GLN A 602 -12.86 -2.62 18.09
C GLN A 602 -12.67 -3.64 19.22
N ILE A 603 -13.74 -4.36 19.58
CA ILE A 603 -13.70 -5.40 20.62
C ILE A 603 -12.82 -6.58 20.21
N GLN A 604 -12.85 -6.97 18.92
CA GLN A 604 -12.02 -8.03 18.35
C GLN A 604 -10.52 -7.88 18.68
N ARG A 605 -9.99 -6.65 18.82
CA ARG A 605 -8.57 -6.41 19.15
C ARG A 605 -8.16 -6.97 20.51
N LEU A 606 -9.12 -7.16 21.42
CA LEU A 606 -8.86 -7.79 22.71
C LEU A 606 -8.48 -9.28 22.55
N PHE A 607 -9.03 -9.91 21.52
CA PHE A 607 -8.79 -11.31 21.18
C PHE A 607 -7.59 -11.46 20.23
N ASP A 608 -7.48 -10.58 19.23
CA ASP A 608 -6.47 -10.69 18.16
C ASP A 608 -5.13 -10.05 18.49
N SER A 609 -5.09 -9.10 19.42
CA SER A 609 -3.90 -8.25 19.62
C SER A 609 -3.70 -7.90 21.10
N ASN A 610 -4.51 -8.47 22.01
CA ASN A 610 -4.53 -8.16 23.43
C ASN A 610 -4.81 -6.69 23.78
N ILE A 611 -5.46 -5.92 22.90
CA ILE A 611 -5.73 -4.49 23.11
C ILE A 611 -7.22 -4.26 23.39
N LEU A 612 -7.53 -3.73 24.57
CA LEU A 612 -8.86 -3.23 24.88
C LEU A 612 -9.04 -1.82 24.28
N ARG A 613 -10.07 -1.66 23.43
CA ARG A 613 -10.37 -0.42 22.70
C ARG A 613 -11.75 0.18 23.00
N ASP A 614 -12.43 -0.35 24.00
CA ASP A 614 -13.66 0.22 24.53
C ASP A 614 -13.63 0.16 26.07
N TRP A 615 -14.38 1.06 26.69
CA TRP A 615 -14.52 1.11 28.14
C TRP A 615 -15.93 1.54 28.50
N ASN A 616 -16.67 0.64 29.12
CA ASN A 616 -18.01 0.92 29.62
C ASN A 616 -18.19 0.22 30.97
N GLU A 617 -18.08 0.98 32.07
CA GLU A 617 -18.20 0.42 33.42
C GLU A 617 -19.61 -0.11 33.74
N ASP A 618 -20.64 0.33 33.01
CA ASP A 618 -22.02 -0.15 33.20
C ASP A 618 -22.11 -1.66 32.95
N ILE A 619 -21.27 -2.21 32.07
CA ILE A 619 -21.28 -3.64 31.75
C ILE A 619 -20.82 -4.52 32.92
N ILE A 620 -20.08 -3.96 33.88
CA ILE A 620 -19.63 -4.66 35.08
C ILE A 620 -20.84 -5.13 35.91
N SER A 621 -21.93 -4.36 35.90
CA SER A 621 -23.14 -4.63 36.69
C SER A 621 -24.06 -5.69 36.04
N ILE A 622 -23.83 -6.05 34.78
CA ILE A 622 -24.66 -7.01 34.04
C ILE A 622 -24.46 -8.41 34.63
N GLN A 623 -25.41 -8.87 35.43
CA GLN A 623 -25.46 -10.24 35.91
C GLN A 623 -25.88 -11.20 34.79
N LYS A 624 -25.28 -12.40 34.79
CA LYS A 624 -25.70 -13.49 33.93
C LYS A 624 -27.13 -13.88 34.31
N LYS A 625 -28.10 -13.75 33.41
CA LYS A 625 -29.36 -14.50 33.56
C LYS A 625 -29.01 -15.98 33.41
N VAL A 626 -28.82 -16.66 34.54
CA VAL A 626 -28.83 -18.11 34.58
C VAL A 626 -30.24 -18.51 34.14
N SER A 627 -30.38 -19.04 32.94
CA SER A 627 -31.59 -19.75 32.52
C SER A 627 -31.74 -20.92 33.49
N GLY A 628 -32.62 -20.76 34.47
CA GLY A 628 -32.96 -21.79 35.43
C GLY A 628 -33.62 -22.99 34.74
N THR A 629 -33.12 -24.16 35.12
CA THR A 629 -33.74 -25.51 35.13
C THR A 629 -34.71 -25.88 34.03
#